data_AF-A0A6G8QE34-F1
#
_entry.id   AF-A0A6G8QE34-F1
#
_cell.length_a   1.000
_cell.length_b   1.000
_cell.length_c   1.000
_cell.angle_alpha   90.00
_cell.angle_beta   90.00
_cell.angle_gamma   90.00
#
_symmetry.space_group_name_H-M   'P 1'
#
loop_
_entity.id
_entity.type
_entity.pdbx_description
1 polymer ?
#
loop_
_entity_poly.entity_id
_entity_poly.type
_entity_poly.pdbx_seq_one_letter_code
_entity_poly.pdbx_strand_id
1 'polypeptide(L)'
;MITVTEEARELFLSVERPEGTILRLDPVMDESTGETQIGLSAGEPQGDDQVVEHEGESLLHIAGPVSEALDGSTLNLVDTPDGPAIGLATPDQGPSVNGSS
;
A
#
# COMPACT_ATOMS: atom_id res chain seq x y z
N MET A 1 9.54 -7.70 0.27
CA MET A 1 8.66 -7.72 1.45
C MET A 1 8.49 -6.32 1.99
N ILE A 2 7.28 -5.81 1.85
CA ILE A 2 6.85 -4.53 2.39
C ILE A 2 6.30 -4.74 3.80
N THR A 3 6.67 -3.89 4.75
CA THR A 3 6.10 -3.88 6.10
C THR A 3 4.85 -2.99 6.14
N VAL A 4 3.81 -3.39 6.85
CA VAL A 4 2.60 -2.56 7.05
C VAL A 4 2.42 -2.26 8.53
N THR A 5 2.34 -0.97 8.89
CA THR A 5 2.11 -0.54 10.29
C THR A 5 0.72 -0.90 10.77
N GLU A 6 0.52 -0.89 12.09
CA GLU A 6 -0.79 -1.18 12.68
C GLU A 6 -1.84 -0.14 12.25
N GLU A 7 -1.51 1.15 12.25
CA GLU A 7 -2.47 2.19 11.86
C GLU A 7 -2.91 2.04 10.40
N ALA A 8 -2.01 1.62 9.51
CA ALA A 8 -2.36 1.33 8.13
C ALA A 8 -3.29 0.11 8.03
N ARG A 9 -3.10 -0.91 8.88
CA ARG A 9 -3.98 -2.09 8.93
C ARG A 9 -5.38 -1.70 9.38
N GLU A 10 -5.50 -0.87 10.42
CA GLU A 10 -6.79 -0.35 10.87
C GLU A 10 -7.52 0.42 9.77
N LEU A 11 -6.80 1.21 8.97
CA LEU A 11 -7.40 1.88 7.81
C LEU A 11 -7.95 0.85 6.81
N PHE A 12 -7.18 -0.17 6.44
CA PHE A 12 -7.61 -1.19 5.50
C PHE A 12 -8.82 -2.01 5.98
N LEU A 13 -8.95 -2.22 7.29
CA LEU A 13 -10.13 -2.87 7.89
C LEU A 13 -11.40 -2.04 7.73
N SER A 14 -11.27 -0.71 7.68
CA SER A 14 -12.41 0.21 7.54
C SER A 14 -12.94 0.34 6.11
N VAL A 15 -12.20 -0.14 5.10
CA VAL A 15 -12.57 0.02 3.69
C VAL A 15 -13.61 -1.02 3.28
N GLU A 16 -14.78 -0.55 2.87
CA GLU A 16 -15.79 -1.38 2.24
C GLU A 16 -15.30 -1.88 0.88
N ARG A 17 -15.53 -3.17 0.62
CA ARG A 17 -15.10 -3.83 -0.62
C ARG A 17 -16.19 -4.77 -1.15
N PRO A 18 -16.30 -4.95 -2.48
CA PRO A 18 -17.23 -5.93 -3.05
C PRO A 18 -16.98 -7.36 -2.53
N GLU A 19 -18.06 -8.15 -2.44
CA GLU A 19 -17.95 -9.56 -2.05
C GLU A 19 -17.00 -10.33 -2.97
N GLY A 20 -16.15 -11.17 -2.37
CA GLY A 20 -15.15 -11.97 -3.11
C GLY A 20 -13.89 -11.20 -3.53
N THR A 21 -13.78 -9.91 -3.20
CA THR A 21 -12.58 -9.11 -3.48
C THR A 21 -11.75 -8.85 -2.22
N ILE A 22 -10.48 -8.56 -2.43
CA ILE A 22 -9.53 -8.11 -1.42
C ILE A 22 -8.91 -6.78 -1.84
N LEU A 23 -8.45 -5.97 -0.89
CA LEU A 23 -7.62 -4.80 -1.25
C LEU A 23 -6.29 -5.28 -1.82
N ARG A 24 -5.86 -4.64 -2.91
CA ARG A 24 -4.63 -4.97 -3.64
C ARG A 24 -3.84 -3.73 -3.98
N LEU A 25 -2.52 -3.83 -3.83
CA LEU A 25 -1.57 -2.91 -4.43
C LEU A 25 -1.08 -3.49 -5.75
N ASP A 26 -1.46 -2.82 -6.84
CA ASP A 26 -1.12 -3.22 -8.21
C ASP A 26 -0.32 -2.12 -8.91
N PRO A 27 0.57 -2.49 -9.85
CA PRO A 27 1.16 -1.52 -10.75
C PRO A 27 0.08 -1.02 -11.71
N VAL A 28 -0.13 0.29 -11.77
CA VAL A 28 -1.08 0.95 -12.67
C VAL A 28 -0.32 1.88 -13.60
N MET A 29 -0.68 1.90 -14.88
CA MET A 29 -0.08 2.84 -15.82
C MET A 29 -0.86 4.15 -15.77
N ASP A 30 -0.18 5.24 -15.46
CA ASP A 30 -0.73 6.58 -15.61
C ASP A 30 -0.83 6.90 -17.11
N GLU A 31 -2.05 7.05 -17.64
CA GLU A 31 -2.26 7.29 -19.07
C GLU A 31 -1.78 8.66 -19.54
N SER A 32 -1.64 9.63 -18.61
CA SER A 32 -1.22 11.00 -18.92
C SER A 32 0.30 11.10 -19.00
N THR A 33 1.04 10.45 -18.11
CA THR A 33 2.50 10.52 -18.05
C THR A 33 3.17 9.30 -18.70
N GLY A 34 2.45 8.20 -18.86
CA GLY A 34 2.99 6.90 -19.29
C GLY A 34 3.83 6.20 -18.22
N GLU A 35 3.87 6.74 -17.00
CA GLU A 35 4.65 6.18 -15.90
C GLU A 35 3.85 5.10 -15.15
N THR A 36 4.56 4.08 -14.66
CA THR A 36 3.94 3.09 -13.77
C THR A 36 3.90 3.65 -12.35
N GLN A 37 2.70 3.74 -11.80
CA GLN A 37 2.42 4.09 -10.41
C GLN A 37 1.90 2.86 -9.64
N ILE A 38 1.68 3.01 -8.35
CA ILE A 38 1.08 1.98 -7.50
C ILE A 38 -0.34 2.42 -7.19
N GLY A 39 -1.31 1.59 -7.56
CA GLY A 39 -2.73 1.80 -7.27
C GLY A 39 -3.19 0.91 -6.14
N LEU A 40 -4.04 1.45 -5.26
CA LEU A 40 -4.79 0.68 -4.27
C LEU A 40 -6.21 0.45 -4.82
N SER A 41 -6.61 -0.80 -5.00
CA SER A 41 -7.92 -1.14 -5.53
C SER A 41 -8.46 -2.44 -4.93
N ALA A 42 -9.77 -2.69 -5.06
CA ALA A 42 -10.36 -3.98 -4.72
C ALA A 42 -10.30 -4.92 -5.93
N GLY A 43 -9.76 -6.13 -5.76
CA GLY A 43 -9.60 -7.11 -6.82
C GLY A 43 -9.53 -8.55 -6.32
N GLU A 44 -9.44 -9.51 -7.24
CA GLU A 44 -9.27 -10.92 -6.90
C GLU A 44 -7.85 -11.19 -6.38
N PRO A 45 -7.65 -12.05 -5.37
CA PRO A 45 -6.31 -12.44 -4.92
C PRO A 45 -5.55 -13.20 -6.03
N GLN A 46 -4.24 -12.98 -6.13
CA GLN A 46 -3.36 -13.68 -7.08
C GLN A 46 -2.31 -14.52 -6.34
N GLY A 47 -1.82 -15.58 -7.01
CA GLY A 47 -0.99 -16.61 -6.37
C GLY A 47 0.42 -16.15 -5.99
N ASP A 48 0.90 -15.08 -6.62
CA ASP A 48 2.21 -14.46 -6.44
C ASP A 48 2.16 -13.18 -5.57
N ASP A 49 1.00 -12.90 -4.96
CA ASP A 49 0.85 -11.77 -4.04
C ASP A 49 1.62 -11.99 -2.74
N GLN A 50 2.28 -10.94 -2.24
CA GLN A 50 2.58 -10.85 -0.83
C GLN A 50 1.26 -10.61 -0.07
N VAL A 51 0.92 -11.55 0.83
CA VAL A 51 -0.27 -11.46 1.67
C VAL A 51 0.08 -10.74 2.98
N VAL A 52 -0.70 -9.71 3.30
CA VAL A 52 -0.69 -9.03 4.59
C VAL A 52 -1.95 -9.45 5.34
N GLU A 53 -1.77 -10.11 6.47
CA GLU A 53 -2.85 -10.64 7.30
C GLU A 53 -3.02 -9.81 8.57
N HIS A 54 -4.25 -9.72 9.08
CA HIS A 54 -4.55 -9.23 10.42
C HIS A 54 -5.54 -10.20 11.08
N GLU A 55 -5.24 -10.66 12.30
CA GLU A 55 -6.03 -11.66 13.04
C GLU A 55 -6.34 -12.96 12.25
N GLY A 56 -5.47 -13.34 11.31
CA GLY A 56 -5.62 -14.54 10.48
C GLY A 56 -6.51 -14.37 9.25
N GLU A 57 -6.98 -13.15 8.99
CA GLU A 57 -7.70 -12.80 7.76
C GLU A 57 -6.79 -11.99 6.82
N SER A 58 -6.88 -12.29 5.52
CA SER A 58 -6.19 -11.49 4.50
C SER A 58 -6.79 -10.08 4.47
N LEU A 59 -5.91 -9.09 4.60
CA LEU A 59 -6.28 -7.68 4.69
C LEU A 59 -5.91 -6.93 3.42
N LEU A 60 -4.67 -7.15 2.96
CA LEU A 60 -4.11 -6.52 1.78
C LEU A 60 -3.26 -7.55 1.04
N HIS A 61 -3.40 -7.58 -0.27
CA HIS A 61 -2.49 -8.29 -1.15
C HIS A 61 -1.62 -7.29 -1.89
N ILE A 62 -0.38 -7.65 -2.17
CA ILE A 62 0.57 -6.78 -2.85
C ILE A 62 1.12 -7.58 -4.01
N ALA A 63 0.86 -7.13 -5.23
CA ALA A 63 1.33 -7.81 -6.44
C ALA A 63 2.85 -8.04 -6.36
N GLY A 64 3.31 -9.20 -6.85
CA GLY A 64 4.72 -9.59 -6.84
C GLY A 64 5.66 -8.47 -7.28
N PRO A 65 5.45 -7.86 -8.47
CA PRO A 65 6.28 -6.76 -8.95
C PRO A 65 6.34 -5.54 -8.02
N VAL A 66 5.24 -5.23 -7.31
CA VAL A 66 5.20 -4.13 -6.33
C VAL A 66 5.97 -4.50 -5.06
N SER A 67 5.80 -5.74 -4.58
CA SER A 67 6.53 -6.24 -3.40
C SER A 67 8.04 -6.28 -3.63
N GLU A 68 8.46 -6.62 -4.86
CA GLU A 68 9.86 -6.61 -5.28
C GLU A 68 10.41 -5.18 -5.41
N ALA A 69 9.67 -4.29 -6.08
CA ALA A 69 10.12 -2.91 -6.30
C ALA A 69 10.27 -2.11 -5.00
N LEU A 70 9.46 -2.44 -3.99
CA LEU A 70 9.42 -1.75 -2.70
C LEU A 70 9.96 -2.58 -1.54
N ASP A 71 10.77 -3.62 -1.82
CA ASP A 71 11.37 -4.46 -0.79
C ASP A 71 12.06 -3.62 0.31
N GLY A 72 11.76 -3.92 1.58
CA GLY A 72 12.28 -3.19 2.73
C GLY A 72 11.55 -1.88 3.06
N SER A 73 10.56 -1.47 2.26
CA SER A 73 9.75 -0.28 2.54
C SER A 73 8.69 -0.54 3.60
N THR A 74 8.19 0.54 4.19
CA THR A 74 7.07 0.52 5.14
C THR A 74 5.88 1.29 4.58
N LEU A 75 4.72 0.64 4.51
CA LEU A 75 3.43 1.27 4.32
C LEU A 75 2.90 1.73 5.68
N ASN A 76 2.60 3.01 5.78
CA ASN A 76 2.12 3.65 7.00
C ASN A 76 0.92 4.54 6.73
N LEU A 77 0.23 4.96 7.79
CA LEU A 77 -0.75 6.02 7.74
C LEU A 77 -0.01 7.36 7.83
N VAL A 78 -0.36 8.31 6.96
CA VAL A 78 0.15 9.69 7.01
C VAL A 78 -1.02 10.66 7.04
N ASP A 79 -0.91 11.69 7.88
CA ASP A 79 -1.89 12.77 7.90
C ASP A 79 -1.68 13.70 6.70
N THR A 80 -2.72 13.88 5.90
CA THR A 80 -2.75 14.85 4.82
C THR A 80 -3.78 15.93 5.10
N PRO A 81 -3.70 17.12 4.46
CA PRO A 81 -4.72 18.16 4.60
C PRO A 81 -6.14 17.70 4.26
N ASP A 82 -6.28 16.67 3.41
CA ASP A 82 -7.56 16.09 3.00
C ASP A 82 -8.01 14.92 3.90
N GLY A 83 -7.20 14.57 4.91
CA GLY A 83 -7.44 13.47 5.84
C GLY A 83 -6.31 12.43 5.84
N PRO A 84 -6.45 11.36 6.64
CA PRO A 84 -5.48 10.27 6.67
C PRO A 84 -5.37 9.59 5.30
N ALA A 85 -4.13 9.33 4.86
CA ALA A 85 -3.82 8.63 3.62
C ALA A 85 -2.75 7.56 3.84
N ILE A 86 -2.58 6.67 2.87
CA ILE A 86 -1.48 5.71 2.90
C ILE A 86 -0.21 6.37 2.38
N GLY A 87 0.84 6.30 3.18
CA GLY A 87 2.20 6.71 2.82
C GLY A 87 3.11 5.50 2.60
N LEU A 88 4.21 5.74 1.89
CA LEU A 88 5.27 4.78 1.69
C LEU A 88 6.60 5.38 2.14
N ALA A 89 7.23 4.76 3.14
CA ALA A 89 8.57 5.10 3.58
C ALA A 89 9.57 4.08 3.03
N THR A 90 10.41 4.50 2.09
CA THR A 90 11.49 3.66 1.54
C THR A 90 12.68 3.62 2.52
N PRO A 91 13.41 2.49 2.62
CA PRO A 91 14.52 2.35 3.55
C PRO A 91 15.66 3.36 3.33
N ASP A 92 15.84 3.85 2.09
CA ASP A 92 16.84 4.88 1.74
C ASP A 92 16.44 6.32 2.10
N GLN A 93 15.17 6.55 2.46
CA GLN A 93 14.74 7.84 2.99
C GLN A 93 14.82 7.80 4.51
N GLY A 94 15.98 8.18 5.04
CA GLY A 94 16.06 8.71 6.41
C GLY A 94 15.02 9.85 6.59
N PRO A 95 14.66 10.19 7.84
CA PRO A 95 13.53 11.08 8.12
C PRO A 95 13.61 12.35 7.28
N SER A 96 12.67 12.51 6.35
CA SER A 96 12.52 13.73 5.55
C SER A 96 12.14 14.87 6.50
N VAL A 97 13.16 15.55 7.02
CA VAL A 97 13.00 16.87 7.63
C VAL A 97 12.70 17.86 6.51
N ASN A 98 11.42 18.09 6.22
CA ASN A 98 11.02 19.27 5.45
C ASN A 98 11.21 20.50 6.34
N GLY A 99 12.47 20.92 6.49
CA GLY A 99 12.83 22.24 6.97
C GLY A 99 12.57 23.24 5.87
N SER A 100 11.38 23.85 5.86
CA SER A 100 11.16 25.08 5.10
C SER A 100 11.84 26.22 5.85
N SER A 101 12.85 26.82 5.18
CA SER A 101 13.48 28.08 5.59
C SER A 101 12.53 29.27 5.43
#